data_AF-A0A1W9GFS6-F1
#
_entry.id   AF-A0A1W9GFS6-F1
#
_cell.length_a   1.000
_cell.length_b   1.000
_cell.length_c   1.000
_cell.angle_alpha   90.00
_cell.angle_beta   90.00
_cell.angle_gamma   90.00
#
_symmetry.space_group_name_H-M   'P 1'
#
loop_
_entity.id
_entity.type
_entity.pdbx_description
1 polymer ?
#
loop_
_entity_poly.entity_id
_entity_poly.type
_entity_poly.pdbx_seq_one_letter_code
_entity_poly.pdbx_strand_id
1 'polypeptide(L)'
;MLRSLGAFTELQQIVGFYNARNGAYDDWLFNDLYDNTCSLQLFGTGNGVTTAFQLARTYGTYVEPVRAINTLTQVRVNGTATGAYTHDASTGVITFTTAPGAGQSLDWSGTFYWRCRFLDDHADFSMFMEGLSELKSLKFRTLK
;
A
#
# COMPACT_ATOMS: atom_id res chain seq x y z
N MET A 1 4.36 -17.52 39.97
CA MET A 1 4.65 -16.48 38.94
C MET A 1 4.44 -17.09 37.58
N LEU A 2 3.26 -16.88 36.99
CA LEU A 2 2.95 -17.20 35.60
C LEU A 2 2.24 -15.96 35.08
N ARG A 3 3.03 -14.96 34.68
CA ARG A 3 2.48 -13.70 34.15
C ARG A 3 1.73 -14.04 32.87
N SER A 4 0.59 -13.41 32.65
CA SER A 4 -0.19 -13.39 31.41
C SER A 4 0.58 -12.68 30.27
N LEU A 5 1.78 -13.18 29.95
CA LEU A 5 2.79 -12.54 29.11
C LEU A 5 2.28 -12.21 27.70
N GLY A 6 1.36 -12.99 27.14
CA GLY A 6 0.83 -12.81 25.78
C GLY A 6 0.08 -11.49 25.58
N ALA A 7 -1.02 -11.27 26.30
CA ALA A 7 -1.86 -10.08 26.15
C ALA A 7 -1.13 -8.76 26.47
N PHE A 8 -0.22 -8.80 27.46
CA PHE A 8 0.63 -7.65 27.78
C PHE A 8 1.63 -7.36 26.65
N THR A 9 2.19 -8.40 26.02
CA THR A 9 3.11 -8.24 24.89
C THR A 9 2.39 -7.70 23.65
N GLU A 10 1.19 -8.18 23.34
CA GLU A 10 0.39 -7.68 22.21
C GLU A 10 0.02 -6.20 22.37
N LEU A 11 -0.41 -5.79 23.58
CA LEU A 11 -0.67 -4.37 23.86
C LEU A 11 0.61 -3.54 23.68
N GLN A 12 1.74 -4.01 24.21
CA GLN A 12 3.03 -3.34 24.05
C GLN A 12 3.45 -3.21 22.58
N GLN A 13 3.17 -4.22 21.76
CA GLN A 13 3.43 -4.17 20.32
C GLN A 13 2.60 -3.09 19.64
N ILE A 14 1.31 -2.99 19.96
CA ILE A 14 0.43 -1.97 19.37
C ILE A 14 0.83 -0.57 19.85
N VAL A 15 1.09 -0.38 21.15
CA VAL A 15 1.57 0.88 21.71
C VAL A 15 2.90 1.30 21.06
N GLY A 16 3.84 0.36 20.92
CA GLY A 16 5.12 0.61 20.27
C GLY A 16 4.96 0.97 18.80
N PHE A 17 4.06 0.29 18.08
CA PHE A 17 3.74 0.61 16.70
C PHE A 17 3.14 2.02 16.56
N TYR A 18 2.18 2.39 17.41
CA TYR A 18 1.56 3.72 17.44
C TYR A 18 2.58 4.82 17.72
N ASN A 19 3.39 4.65 18.76
CA ASN A 19 4.42 5.63 19.14
C ASN A 19 5.50 5.76 18.06
N ALA A 20 5.88 4.67 17.39
CA ALA A 20 6.83 4.71 16.27
C ALA A 20 6.31 5.47 15.04
N ARG A 21 5.01 5.78 14.96
CA ARG A 21 4.41 6.63 13.91
C ARG A 21 4.06 8.03 14.43
N ASN A 22 4.39 8.33 15.69
CA ASN A 22 4.07 9.60 16.34
C ASN A 22 2.57 9.96 16.20
N GLY A 23 1.68 8.99 16.42
CA GLY A 23 0.24 9.19 16.23
C GLY A 23 -0.13 9.40 14.76
N ALA A 24 -0.85 10.47 14.44
CA ALA A 24 -1.28 10.79 13.07
C ALA A 24 -0.19 11.51 12.25
N TYR A 25 1.04 11.64 12.77
CA TYR A 25 2.12 12.36 12.08
C TYR A 25 2.75 11.56 10.92
N ASP A 26 3.14 10.30 11.15
CA ASP A 26 3.78 9.45 10.12
C ASP A 26 2.81 8.45 9.48
N ASP A 27 3.16 7.96 8.29
CA ASP A 27 2.44 6.91 7.58
C ASP A 27 3.17 5.55 7.66
N TRP A 28 2.49 4.49 7.22
CA TRP A 28 3.08 3.17 7.03
C TRP A 28 2.45 2.44 5.86
N LEU A 29 3.13 1.39 5.41
CA LEU A 29 2.63 0.47 4.40
C LEU A 29 1.84 -0.65 5.07
N PHE A 30 0.54 -0.69 4.81
CA PHE A 30 -0.39 -1.71 5.27
C PHE A 30 -0.61 -2.76 4.19
N ASN A 31 -0.44 -4.03 4.54
CA ASN A 31 -0.74 -5.16 3.66
C ASN A 31 -2.15 -5.66 3.93
N ASP A 32 -3.12 -5.23 3.13
CA ASP A 32 -4.47 -5.78 3.21
C ASP A 32 -4.53 -7.12 2.48
N LEU A 33 -4.61 -8.21 3.23
CA LEU A 33 -4.59 -9.57 2.68
C LEU A 33 -5.78 -9.87 1.74
N TYR A 34 -6.85 -9.08 1.81
CA TYR A 34 -8.02 -9.23 0.95
C TYR A 34 -8.00 -8.29 -0.25
N ASP A 35 -7.20 -7.23 -0.20
CA ASP A 35 -7.12 -6.23 -1.26
C ASP A 35 -5.71 -5.67 -1.45
N ASN A 36 -4.82 -6.48 -2.04
CA ASN A 36 -3.43 -6.10 -2.30
C ASN A 36 -2.90 -6.60 -3.65
N THR A 37 -3.75 -7.14 -4.53
CA THR A 37 -3.30 -7.83 -5.75
C THR A 37 -3.95 -7.22 -6.98
N CYS A 38 -3.19 -7.15 -8.08
CA CYS A 38 -3.65 -6.72 -9.40
C CYS A 38 -3.21 -7.74 -10.46
N SER A 39 -4.11 -8.05 -11.38
CA SER A 39 -3.85 -8.92 -12.52
C SER A 39 -4.29 -8.21 -13.80
N LEU A 40 -3.32 -7.96 -14.69
CA LEU A 40 -3.50 -7.31 -15.99
C LEU A 40 -4.39 -6.05 -15.91
N GLN A 41 -4.11 -5.19 -14.93
CA GLN A 41 -4.80 -3.93 -14.77
C GLN A 41 -4.23 -2.89 -15.74
N LEU A 42 -5.10 -2.23 -16.49
CA LEU A 42 -4.73 -1.10 -17.34
C LEU A 42 -4.33 0.08 -16.45
N PHE A 43 -3.14 0.64 -16.69
CA PHE A 43 -2.65 1.82 -15.97
C PHE A 43 -2.35 3.00 -16.88
N GLY A 44 -2.44 2.83 -18.19
CA GLY A 44 -2.25 3.93 -19.12
C GLY A 44 -2.36 3.53 -20.59
N THR A 45 -2.16 4.51 -21.44
CA THR A 45 -2.07 4.33 -22.89
C THR A 45 -0.89 5.16 -23.39
N GLY A 46 -0.04 4.53 -24.19
CA GLY A 46 1.09 5.21 -24.81
C GLY A 46 0.64 6.32 -25.75
N ASN A 47 1.46 7.35 -25.86
CA ASN A 47 1.28 8.48 -26.79
C ASN A 47 2.52 8.71 -27.68
N GLY A 48 3.54 7.85 -27.57
CA GLY A 48 4.80 7.98 -28.30
C GLY A 48 5.80 8.99 -27.74
N VAL A 49 5.48 9.68 -26.64
CA VAL A 49 6.32 10.74 -26.07
C VAL A 49 6.57 10.55 -24.57
N THR A 50 5.53 10.27 -23.80
CA THR A 50 5.60 10.07 -22.35
C THR A 50 6.30 8.76 -22.02
N THR A 51 7.25 8.78 -21.08
CA THR A 51 7.95 7.58 -20.59
C THR A 51 7.52 7.19 -19.18
N ALA A 52 7.08 8.14 -18.36
CA ALA A 52 6.67 7.91 -16.98
C ALA A 52 5.15 7.83 -16.83
N PHE A 53 4.67 6.75 -16.20
CA PHE A 53 3.25 6.49 -15.99
C PHE A 53 3.01 6.03 -14.55
N GLN A 54 2.00 6.60 -13.89
CA GLN A 54 1.55 6.16 -12.57
C GLN A 54 0.81 4.82 -12.71
N LEU A 55 1.20 3.80 -11.95
CA LEU A 55 0.40 2.58 -11.86
C LEU A 55 -0.98 2.91 -11.30
N ALA A 56 -1.99 2.24 -11.84
CA ALA A 56 -3.36 2.39 -11.42
C ALA A 56 -4.07 1.04 -11.47
N ARG A 57 -5.17 0.95 -10.73
CA ARG A 57 -6.09 -0.18 -10.78
C ARG A 57 -7.51 0.33 -10.94
N THR A 58 -8.36 -0.53 -11.47
CA THR A 58 -9.80 -0.26 -11.59
C THR A 58 -10.55 -1.03 -10.51
N TYR A 59 -11.31 -0.30 -9.69
CA TYR A 59 -12.22 -0.86 -8.70
C TYR A 59 -13.66 -0.45 -9.05
N GLY A 60 -14.42 -1.36 -9.64
CA GLY A 60 -15.72 -1.04 -10.24
C GLY A 60 -15.55 -0.03 -11.38
N THR A 61 -16.13 1.16 -11.25
CA THR A 61 -16.01 2.25 -12.23
C THR A 61 -14.94 3.29 -11.86
N TYR A 62 -14.27 3.12 -10.73
CA TYR A 62 -13.29 4.07 -10.22
C TYR A 62 -11.88 3.58 -10.54
N VAL A 63 -11.07 4.45 -11.15
CA VAL A 63 -9.65 4.20 -11.39
C VAL A 63 -8.87 4.96 -10.34
N GLU A 64 -8.01 4.24 -9.62
CA GLU A 64 -7.19 4.82 -8.56
C GLU A 64 -5.71 4.50 -8.73
N PRO A 65 -4.83 5.43 -8.31
CA PRO A 65 -3.40 5.20 -8.39
C PRO A 65 -2.95 4.16 -7.36
N VAL A 66 -2.06 3.27 -7.77
CA VAL A 66 -1.31 2.40 -6.86
C VAL A 66 -0.01 3.10 -6.52
N ARG A 67 0.11 3.55 -5.27
CA ARG A 67 1.23 4.40 -4.82
C ARG A 67 2.31 3.69 -4.01
N ALA A 68 2.17 2.40 -3.73
CA ALA A 68 3.17 1.63 -3.02
C ALA A 68 3.21 0.20 -3.57
N ILE A 69 4.22 -0.11 -4.37
CA ILE A 69 4.41 -1.44 -4.95
C ILE A 69 5.03 -2.35 -3.89
N ASN A 70 4.47 -3.54 -3.71
CA ASN A 70 5.09 -4.60 -2.93
C ASN A 70 5.91 -5.50 -3.88
N THR A 71 5.23 -6.17 -4.81
CA THR A 71 5.87 -7.00 -5.84
C THR A 71 5.32 -6.65 -7.21
N LEU A 72 6.17 -6.21 -8.13
CA LEU A 72 5.80 -6.04 -9.53
C LEU A 72 6.14 -7.31 -10.30
N THR A 73 5.15 -8.07 -10.75
CA THR A 73 5.38 -9.35 -11.43
C THR A 73 5.42 -9.21 -12.94
N GLN A 74 4.70 -8.23 -13.50
CA GLN A 74 4.66 -8.04 -14.95
C GLN A 74 4.24 -6.62 -15.32
N VAL A 75 4.83 -6.10 -16.39
CA VAL A 75 4.32 -4.96 -17.17
C VAL A 75 4.23 -5.40 -18.63
N ARG A 76 3.14 -5.02 -19.30
CA ARG A 76 2.91 -5.27 -20.73
C ARG A 76 2.70 -3.97 -21.48
N VAL A 77 3.16 -3.96 -22.72
CA VAL A 77 2.83 -2.94 -23.73
C VAL A 77 2.07 -3.65 -24.84
N ASN A 78 0.81 -3.25 -25.05
CA ASN A 78 -0.09 -3.80 -26.06
C ASN A 78 -0.14 -5.34 -26.04
N GLY A 79 -0.41 -5.88 -24.86
CA GLY A 79 -0.52 -7.34 -24.63
C GLY A 79 0.80 -8.10 -24.52
N THR A 80 1.95 -7.49 -24.81
CA THR A 80 3.27 -8.14 -24.77
C THR A 80 4.04 -7.76 -23.51
N ALA A 81 4.51 -8.76 -22.76
CA ALA A 81 5.34 -8.53 -21.58
C ALA A 81 6.69 -7.91 -21.95
N THR A 82 7.16 -6.95 -21.15
CA THR A 82 8.44 -6.29 -21.32
C THR A 82 9.17 -6.17 -19.99
N GLY A 83 10.49 -6.03 -20.02
CA GLY A 83 11.34 -5.63 -18.88
C GLY A 83 12.04 -4.29 -19.12
N ALA A 84 11.69 -3.59 -20.20
CA ALA A 84 12.33 -2.34 -20.64
C ALA A 84 11.78 -1.11 -19.88
N TYR A 85 11.85 -1.16 -18.56
CA TYR A 85 11.40 -0.08 -17.68
C TYR A 85 12.14 -0.14 -16.33
N THR A 86 12.13 0.97 -15.61
CA THR A 86 12.40 1.02 -14.17
C THR A 86 11.11 1.33 -13.42
N HIS A 87 11.09 1.08 -12.11
CA HIS A 87 9.95 1.43 -11.27
C HIS A 87 10.41 2.04 -9.95
N ASP A 88 9.61 2.96 -9.42
CA ASP A 88 9.73 3.44 -8.05
C ASP A 88 8.65 2.79 -7.20
N ALA A 89 9.08 1.89 -6.31
CA ALA A 89 8.15 1.16 -5.44
C ALA A 89 7.42 2.07 -4.44
N SER A 90 8.00 3.21 -4.08
CA SER A 90 7.44 4.11 -3.06
C SER A 90 6.39 5.09 -3.61
N THR A 91 6.37 5.30 -4.93
CA THR A 91 5.41 6.18 -5.63
C THR A 91 4.52 5.42 -6.61
N GLY A 92 4.92 4.22 -7.01
CA GLY A 92 4.20 3.40 -7.99
C GLY A 92 4.35 3.89 -9.43
N VAL A 93 5.40 4.63 -9.75
CA VAL A 93 5.65 5.13 -11.11
C VAL A 93 6.49 4.12 -11.90
N ILE A 94 6.03 3.76 -13.10
CA ILE A 94 6.78 3.00 -14.12
C ILE A 94 7.40 3.99 -15.09
N THR A 95 8.70 3.88 -15.34
CA THR A 95 9.41 4.68 -16.35
C THR A 95 9.97 3.76 -17.43
N PHE A 96 9.39 3.80 -18.62
CA PHE A 96 9.87 3.04 -19.77
C PHE A 96 11.16 3.62 -20.33
N THR A 97 12.05 2.75 -20.84
CA THR A 97 13.30 3.18 -21.50
C THR A 97 13.03 3.91 -22.81
N THR A 98 11.95 3.52 -23.51
CA THR A 98 11.46 4.14 -24.73
C THR A 98 9.98 4.43 -24.56
N ALA A 99 9.52 5.61 -24.97
CA ALA A 99 8.11 5.99 -24.85
C ALA A 99 7.21 4.97 -25.57
N PRO A 100 6.21 4.37 -24.90
CA PRO A 100 5.28 3.46 -25.54
C PRO A 100 4.52 4.18 -26.66
N GLY A 101 4.38 3.51 -27.81
CA GLY A 101 3.75 4.08 -29.01
C GLY A 101 2.30 4.52 -28.79
N ALA A 102 1.82 5.42 -29.64
CA ALA A 102 0.46 5.94 -29.57
C ALA A 102 -0.59 4.82 -29.61
N GLY A 103 -1.53 4.82 -28.66
CA GLY A 103 -2.62 3.85 -28.58
C GLY A 103 -2.23 2.48 -28.03
N GLN A 104 -0.97 2.25 -27.66
CA GLN A 104 -0.54 0.99 -27.04
C GLN A 104 -1.05 0.93 -25.59
N SER A 105 -1.81 -0.11 -25.24
CA SER A 105 -2.26 -0.33 -23.85
C SER A 105 -1.08 -0.62 -22.93
N LEU A 106 -1.16 -0.16 -21.69
CA LEU A 106 -0.16 -0.43 -20.66
C LEU A 106 -0.84 -1.18 -19.52
N ASP A 107 -0.46 -2.44 -19.33
CA ASP A 107 -1.08 -3.33 -18.35
C ASP A 107 -0.04 -3.82 -17.34
N TRP A 108 -0.44 -4.02 -16.09
CA TRP A 108 0.47 -4.54 -15.06
C TRP A 108 -0.18 -5.61 -14.18
N SER A 109 0.67 -6.45 -13.61
CA SER A 109 0.31 -7.42 -12.58
C SER A 109 1.30 -7.34 -11.43
N GLY A 110 0.80 -7.58 -10.22
CA GLY A 110 1.63 -7.51 -9.02
C GLY A 110 0.81 -7.40 -7.76
N THR A 111 1.49 -7.07 -6.67
CA THR A 111 0.92 -6.76 -5.37
C THR A 111 1.34 -5.36 -4.92
N PHE A 112 0.53 -4.75 -4.07
CA PHE A 112 0.73 -3.39 -3.58
C PHE A 112 0.40 -3.28 -2.09
N TYR A 113 0.84 -2.19 -1.47
CA TYR A 113 0.49 -1.82 -0.11
C TYR A 113 -0.46 -0.63 -0.10
N TRP A 114 -1.28 -0.54 0.93
CA TRP A 114 -2.02 0.67 1.27
C TRP A 114 -1.16 1.56 2.13
N ARG A 115 -0.94 2.79 1.68
CA ARG A 115 -0.26 3.79 2.50
C ARG A 115 -1.27 4.35 3.50
N CYS A 116 -1.10 4.04 4.78
CA CYS A 116 -2.05 4.33 5.84
C CYS A 116 -1.46 5.25 6.90
N ARG A 117 -2.32 5.92 7.64
CA ARG A 117 -1.97 6.78 8.76
C ARG A 117 -3.06 6.75 9.83
N PHE A 118 -2.69 6.86 11.10
CA PHE A 118 -3.64 6.95 12.19
C PHE A 118 -4.53 8.20 12.06
N LEU A 119 -5.77 8.10 12.51
CA LEU A 119 -6.69 9.25 12.46
C LEU A 119 -6.44 10.27 13.57
N ASP A 120 -5.99 9.79 14.73
CA ASP A 120 -5.92 10.57 15.95
C ASP A 120 -4.51 10.53 16.56
N ASP A 121 -4.08 11.67 17.09
CA ASP A 121 -2.85 11.84 17.89
C ASP A 121 -3.02 11.39 19.35
N HIS A 122 -4.18 10.82 19.67
CA HIS A 122 -4.48 10.23 20.96
C HIS A 122 -5.01 8.81 20.81
N ALA A 123 -4.54 7.90 21.66
CA ALA A 123 -5.03 6.54 21.76
C ALA A 123 -5.12 6.12 23.23
N ASP A 124 -6.29 5.61 23.63
CA ASP A 124 -6.56 5.13 24.99
C ASP A 124 -6.16 3.67 25.15
N PHE A 125 -5.01 3.44 25.76
CA PHE A 125 -4.55 2.12 26.17
C PHE A 125 -4.79 1.96 27.67
N SER A 126 -5.56 0.94 28.08
CA SER A 126 -5.89 0.75 29.50
C SER A 126 -5.74 -0.70 29.93
N MET A 127 -5.36 -0.89 31.19
CA MET A 127 -5.41 -2.17 31.88
C MET A 127 -6.54 -2.10 32.90
N PHE A 128 -7.62 -2.84 32.67
CA PHE A 128 -8.82 -2.76 33.52
C PHE A 128 -8.84 -3.85 34.61
N MET A 129 -7.99 -4.86 34.49
CA MET A 129 -7.75 -5.89 35.51
C MET A 129 -6.32 -6.43 35.36
N GLU A 130 -5.73 -6.97 36.42
CA GLU A 130 -4.39 -7.56 36.35
C GLU A 130 -4.34 -8.62 35.23
N GLY A 131 -3.47 -8.38 34.23
CA GLY A 131 -3.31 -9.27 33.08
C GLY A 131 -4.33 -9.10 31.95
N LEU A 132 -5.35 -8.25 32.11
CA LEU A 132 -6.33 -7.92 31.08
C LEU A 132 -6.15 -6.47 30.64
N SER A 133 -5.68 -6.31 29.41
CA SER A 133 -5.48 -5.01 28.76
C SER A 133 -6.45 -4.87 27.60
N GLU A 134 -6.94 -3.65 27.38
CA GLU A 134 -7.81 -3.34 26.25
C GLU A 134 -7.36 -2.09 25.50
N LEU A 135 -7.55 -2.16 24.19
CA LEU A 135 -7.58 -1.03 23.27
C LEU A 135 -8.96 -1.06 22.60
N LYS A 136 -9.81 -0.09 22.92
CA LYS A 136 -11.21 -0.09 22.46
C LYS A 136 -11.35 0.16 20.97
N SER A 137 -10.53 1.06 20.44
CA SER A 137 -10.51 1.41 19.02
C SER A 137 -9.19 2.05 18.68
N LEU A 138 -8.66 1.70 17.51
CA LEU A 138 -7.56 2.41 16.87
C LEU A 138 -7.90 2.53 15.40
N LYS A 139 -8.08 3.77 14.95
CA LYS A 139 -8.57 4.06 13.60
C LYS A 139 -7.44 4.58 12.73
N PHE A 140 -7.45 4.17 11.47
CA PHE A 140 -6.54 4.66 10.46
C PHE A 140 -7.27 4.85 9.13
N ARG A 141 -6.66 5.59 8.22
CA ARG A 141 -7.15 5.77 6.85
C ARG A 141 -6.04 5.58 5.85
N THR A 142 -6.42 5.21 4.63
CA THR A 142 -5.58 5.29 3.46
C THR A 142 -5.32 6.75 3.08
N LEU A 143 -4.08 7.06 2.71
CA LEU A 143 -3.68 8.32 2.10
C LEU A 143 -3.91 8.27 0.58
N LYS A 144 -4.54 9.31 0.03
CA LYS A 144 -4.85 9.45 -1.40
C LYS A 144 -3.83 10.33 -2.11
#